data_AF-A0A5R9KGL0-F1
#
_entry.id   AF-A0A5R9KGL0-F1
#
_cell.length_a   1.000
_cell.length_b   1.000
_cell.length_c   1.000
_cell.angle_alpha   90.00
_cell.angle_beta   90.00
_cell.angle_gamma   90.00
#
_symmetry.space_group_name_H-M   'P 1'
#
loop_
_entity.id
_entity.type
_entity.pdbx_description
1 polymer ?
#
loop_
_entity_poly.entity_id
_entity_poly.type
_entity_poly.pdbx_seq_one_letter_code
_entity_poly.pdbx_strand_id
1 'polypeptide(L)'
;MEKKYNKSVRFTEITDEKFGKIAEKLGRSKQDLLAEMVDYFYKSKKDPADLSDELLKKELGQGINRIISFIKVQEKDILAPMLAEHKIQAGQVKELGSQFEAFFEMLPEGKMRGQFASLATEMLRSFHSSKEVLLEVQKNQREVYAMLRGKERLQDHYIKILENYIQVRDGLNSLTQSKLIRDLQDETRRQLKMI
;
A
#
# COMPACT_ATOMS: atom_id res chain seq x y z
N MET A 1 54.68 -31.27 42.40
CA MET A 1 55.21 -29.95 42.82
C MET A 1 55.74 -29.26 41.59
N GLU A 2 55.24 -28.07 41.27
CA GLU A 2 55.76 -27.27 40.15
C GLU A 2 57.21 -26.85 40.41
N LYS A 3 58.04 -26.93 39.37
CA LYS A 3 59.45 -26.57 39.43
C LYS A 3 59.57 -25.04 39.49
N LYS A 4 59.87 -24.48 40.66
CA LYS A 4 60.04 -23.03 40.84
C LYS A 4 61.37 -22.58 40.25
N TYR A 5 61.33 -21.57 39.39
CA TYR A 5 62.52 -20.95 38.81
C TYR A 5 62.75 -19.57 39.44
N ASN A 6 63.94 -19.33 39.99
CA ASN A 6 64.34 -18.02 40.47
C ASN A 6 65.01 -17.25 39.32
N LYS A 7 64.26 -16.35 38.69
CA LYS A 7 64.73 -15.47 37.62
C LYS A 7 64.42 -14.02 37.97
N SER A 8 65.34 -13.12 37.67
CA SER A 8 65.18 -11.68 37.91
C SER A 8 64.80 -10.97 36.62
N VAL A 9 63.74 -10.16 36.66
CA VAL A 9 63.31 -9.29 35.55
C VAL A 9 63.71 -7.86 35.90
N ARG A 10 64.35 -7.15 34.95
CA ARG A 10 64.73 -5.74 35.13
C ARG A 10 63.63 -4.83 34.60
N PHE A 11 63.28 -3.81 35.37
CA PHE A 11 62.33 -2.75 35.00
C PHE A 11 62.69 -1.46 35.74
N THR A 12 62.10 -0.35 35.33
CA THR A 12 62.35 0.98 35.90
C THR A 12 61.66 1.16 37.25
N GLU A 13 62.18 2.06 38.09
CA GLU A 13 61.60 2.40 39.41
C GLU A 13 60.13 2.82 39.32
N ILE A 14 59.77 3.62 38.32
CA ILE A 14 58.37 4.02 38.03
C ILE A 14 57.46 2.80 37.78
N THR A 15 57.99 1.75 37.16
CA THR A 15 57.25 0.52 36.87
C THR A 15 57.12 -0.33 38.13
N ASP A 16 58.13 -0.33 39.01
CA ASP A 16 58.05 -0.98 40.32
C ASP A 16 56.94 -0.39 41.19
N GLU A 17 56.85 0.94 41.25
CA GLU A 17 55.81 1.64 42.03
C GLU A 17 54.41 1.32 41.49
N LYS A 18 54.22 1.36 40.17
CA LYS A 18 52.95 0.98 39.54
C LYS A 18 52.60 -0.47 39.83
N PHE A 19 53.58 -1.37 39.72
CA PHE A 19 53.37 -2.78 39.96
C PHE A 19 53.03 -3.08 41.43
N GLY A 20 53.69 -2.39 42.36
CA GLY A 20 53.37 -2.45 43.79
C GLY A 20 51.94 -1.98 44.08
N LYS A 21 51.53 -0.82 43.55
CA LYS A 21 50.17 -0.28 43.73
C LYS A 21 49.09 -1.22 43.17
N ILE A 22 49.33 -1.86 42.02
CA ILE A 22 48.38 -2.82 41.44
C ILE A 22 48.31 -4.10 42.28
N ALA A 23 49.46 -4.62 42.70
CA ALA A 23 49.53 -5.82 43.55
C ALA A 23 48.82 -5.60 44.89
N GLU A 24 49.04 -4.45 45.54
CA GLU A 24 48.39 -4.07 46.79
C GLU A 24 46.88 -3.90 46.61
N LYS A 25 46.44 -3.20 45.55
CA LYS A 25 45.01 -3.02 45.24
C LYS A 25 44.28 -4.36 45.01
N LEU A 26 44.95 -5.34 44.42
CA LEU A 26 44.40 -6.67 44.15
C LEU A 26 44.61 -7.66 45.30
N GLY A 27 45.32 -7.26 46.38
CA GLY A 27 45.61 -8.11 47.52
C GLY A 27 46.54 -9.29 47.21
N ARG A 28 47.44 -9.15 46.25
CA ARG A 28 48.32 -10.22 45.75
C ARG A 28 49.79 -9.86 45.90
N SER A 29 50.67 -10.86 45.95
CA SER A 29 52.11 -10.60 45.88
C SER A 29 52.51 -10.21 44.45
N LYS A 30 53.61 -9.45 44.32
CA LYS A 30 54.19 -9.12 43.01
C LYS A 30 54.50 -10.37 42.15
N GLN A 31 54.85 -11.49 42.78
CA GLN A 31 55.13 -12.74 42.08
C GLN A 31 53.86 -13.40 41.54
N ASP A 32 52.82 -13.47 42.36
CA ASP A 32 51.54 -14.09 41.98
C ASP A 32 50.86 -13.27 40.88
N LEU A 33 50.89 -11.95 41.00
CA LEU A 33 50.34 -11.06 39.97
C LEU A 33 51.07 -11.23 38.63
N LEU A 34 52.40 -11.40 38.63
CA LEU A 34 53.16 -11.64 37.41
C LEU A 34 52.77 -12.96 36.75
N ALA A 35 52.65 -14.04 37.52
CA ALA A 35 52.25 -15.35 37.01
C ALA A 35 50.85 -15.30 36.37
N GLU A 36 49.89 -14.67 37.05
CA GLU A 36 48.53 -14.50 36.54
C GLU A 36 48.46 -13.60 35.30
N MET A 37 49.27 -12.54 35.23
CA MET A 37 49.36 -11.70 34.05
C MET A 37 49.85 -12.49 32.84
N VAL A 38 50.89 -13.32 33.02
CA VAL A 38 51.40 -14.20 31.95
C VAL A 38 50.31 -15.17 31.49
N ASP A 39 49.62 -15.82 32.42
CA ASP A 39 48.51 -16.72 32.11
C ASP A 39 47.36 -16.01 31.41
N TYR A 40 47.02 -14.79 31.85
CA TYR A 40 45.98 -13.97 31.28
C TYR A 40 46.28 -13.61 29.82
N PHE A 41 47.47 -13.11 29.51
CA PHE A 41 47.86 -12.77 28.13
C PHE A 41 48.00 -14.04 27.28
N TYR A 42 48.49 -15.13 27.84
CA TYR A 42 48.59 -16.40 27.13
C TYR A 42 47.22 -16.99 26.76
N LYS A 43 46.22 -16.90 27.64
CA LYS A 43 44.86 -17.40 27.40
C LYS A 43 44.04 -16.44 26.52
N SER A 44 44.10 -15.15 26.80
CA SER A 44 43.31 -14.14 26.08
C SER A 44 43.87 -13.79 24.70
N LYS A 45 45.15 -14.12 24.43
CA LYS A 45 45.88 -13.75 23.21
C LYS A 45 45.86 -12.25 22.93
N LYS A 46 45.57 -11.43 23.95
CA LYS A 46 45.59 -9.97 23.86
C LYS A 46 47.04 -9.48 23.85
N ASP A 47 47.28 -8.44 23.07
CA ASP A 47 48.56 -7.74 23.09
C ASP A 47 48.61 -6.81 24.32
N PRO A 48 49.56 -7.00 25.27
CA PRO A 48 49.72 -6.09 26.40
C PRO A 48 50.09 -4.65 26.00
N ALA A 49 50.51 -4.41 24.76
CA ALA A 49 50.74 -3.08 24.21
C ALA A 49 49.48 -2.41 23.66
N ASP A 50 48.39 -3.17 23.44
CA ASP A 50 47.10 -2.64 22.98
C ASP A 50 46.29 -2.10 24.18
N LEU A 51 46.47 -0.81 24.48
CA LEU A 51 45.85 -0.12 25.61
C LEU A 51 44.36 0.20 25.43
N SER A 52 43.80 0.11 24.21
CA SER A 52 42.49 0.72 23.90
C SER A 52 41.32 -0.26 23.80
N ASP A 53 41.56 -1.57 23.99
CA ASP A 53 40.54 -2.63 23.89
C ASP A 53 39.74 -2.51 22.56
N GLU A 54 40.39 -2.04 21.48
CA GLU A 54 39.75 -1.75 20.17
C GLU A 54 39.03 -2.97 19.60
N LEU A 55 39.64 -4.14 19.76
CA LEU A 55 39.09 -5.40 19.29
C LEU A 55 37.80 -5.76 20.03
N LEU A 56 37.74 -5.51 21.35
CA LEU A 56 36.53 -5.71 22.15
C LEU A 56 35.41 -4.74 21.73
N LYS A 57 35.74 -3.45 21.55
CA LYS A 57 34.78 -2.43 21.10
C LYS A 57 34.21 -2.76 19.73
N LYS A 58 35.05 -3.23 18.81
CA LYS A 58 34.65 -3.64 17.46
C LYS A 58 33.69 -4.83 17.48
N GLU A 59 34.02 -5.88 18.22
CA GLU A 59 33.16 -7.06 18.35
C GLU A 59 31.83 -6.72 19.04
N LEU A 60 31.87 -5.90 20.09
CA LEU A 60 30.65 -5.43 20.77
C LEU A 60 29.78 -4.61 19.83
N GLY A 61 30.37 -3.68 19.08
CA GLY A 61 29.66 -2.87 18.09
C GLY A 61 29.04 -3.72 16.97
N GLN A 62 29.76 -4.74 16.47
CA GLN A 62 29.21 -5.68 15.51
C GLN A 62 28.06 -6.52 16.08
N GLY A 63 28.19 -6.99 17.33
CA GLY A 63 27.14 -7.72 18.02
C GLY A 63 25.86 -6.89 18.17
N ILE A 64 25.98 -5.65 18.63
CA ILE A 64 24.85 -4.72 18.77
C ILE A 64 24.19 -4.48 17.40
N ASN A 65 24.98 -4.25 16.35
CA ASN A 65 24.46 -4.03 15.01
C ASN A 65 23.71 -5.26 14.46
N ARG A 66 24.17 -6.47 14.75
CA ARG A 66 23.46 -7.72 14.37
C ARG A 66 22.12 -7.82 15.09
N ILE A 67 22.09 -7.53 16.39
CA ILE A 67 20.84 -7.55 17.18
C ILE A 67 19.85 -6.52 16.64
N ILE A 68 20.29 -5.27 16.41
CA ILE A 68 19.43 -4.22 15.85
C ILE A 68 18.89 -4.63 14.48
N SER A 69 19.74 -5.19 13.61
CA SER A 69 19.33 -5.64 12.28
C SER A 69 18.29 -6.75 12.37
N PHE A 70 18.48 -7.71 13.28
CA PHE A 70 17.53 -8.78 13.52
C PHE A 70 16.17 -8.25 14.01
N ILE A 71 16.17 -7.32 14.98
CA ILE A 71 14.93 -6.69 15.47
C ILE A 71 14.21 -5.96 14.34
N LYS A 72 14.93 -5.22 13.50
CA LYS A 72 14.32 -4.53 12.34
C LYS A 72 13.68 -5.49 11.35
N VAL A 73 14.31 -6.64 11.11
CA VAL A 73 13.75 -7.69 10.25
C VAL A 73 12.49 -8.28 10.89
N GLN A 74 12.51 -8.62 12.19
CA GLN A 74 11.32 -9.09 12.90
C GLN A 74 10.17 -8.07 12.89
N GLU A 75 10.49 -6.80 13.09
CA GLU A 75 9.50 -5.73 13.08
C GLU A 75 8.83 -5.61 11.70
N LYS A 76 9.65 -5.61 10.64
CA LYS A 76 9.18 -5.48 9.26
C LYS A 76 8.40 -6.71 8.79
N ASP A 77 8.93 -7.90 9.05
CA ASP A 77 8.44 -9.12 8.40
C ASP A 77 7.36 -9.83 9.24
N ILE A 78 7.27 -9.55 10.54
CA ILE A 78 6.32 -10.22 11.45
C ILE A 78 5.40 -9.21 12.13
N LEU A 79 5.95 -8.27 12.91
CA LEU A 79 5.13 -7.44 13.80
C LEU A 79 4.24 -6.45 13.04
N ALA A 80 4.76 -5.78 12.01
CA ALA A 80 3.99 -4.85 11.20
C ALA A 80 2.84 -5.54 10.45
N PRO A 81 3.06 -6.67 9.75
CA PRO A 81 1.98 -7.47 9.17
C PRO A 81 0.93 -7.92 10.18
N MET A 82 1.35 -8.46 11.33
CA MET A 82 0.40 -8.90 12.38
C MET A 82 -0.48 -7.75 12.89
N LEU A 83 0.08 -6.55 13.08
CA LEU A 83 -0.69 -5.39 13.49
C LEU A 83 -1.70 -4.96 12.41
N ALA A 84 -1.32 -5.05 11.13
CA ALA A 84 -2.21 -4.75 10.02
C ALA A 84 -3.35 -5.77 9.94
N GLU A 85 -3.05 -7.07 10.03
CA GLU A 85 -4.05 -8.13 10.07
C GLU A 85 -5.01 -7.99 11.26
N HIS A 86 -4.48 -7.69 12.44
CA HIS A 86 -5.31 -7.47 13.63
C HIS A 86 -6.29 -6.30 13.44
N LYS A 87 -5.88 -5.21 12.78
CA LYS A 87 -6.78 -4.09 12.46
C LYS A 87 -7.89 -4.52 11.49
N ILE A 88 -7.55 -5.32 10.48
CA ILE A 88 -8.54 -5.85 9.52
C ILE A 88 -9.53 -6.75 10.26
N GLN A 89 -9.04 -7.68 11.08
CA GLN A 89 -9.88 -8.59 11.87
C GLN A 89 -10.79 -7.83 12.85
N ALA A 90 -10.26 -6.82 13.55
CA ALA A 90 -11.07 -5.97 14.42
C ALA A 90 -12.17 -5.24 13.65
N GLY A 91 -11.87 -4.78 12.43
CA GLY A 91 -12.86 -4.20 11.51
C GLY A 91 -13.94 -5.21 11.12
N GLN A 92 -13.55 -6.43 10.72
CA GLN A 92 -14.46 -7.51 10.33
C GLN A 92 -15.37 -7.94 11.48
N VAL A 93 -14.83 -8.09 12.69
CA VAL A 93 -15.63 -8.44 13.88
C VAL A 93 -16.63 -7.33 14.20
N LYS A 94 -16.22 -6.07 14.08
CA LYS A 94 -17.13 -4.93 14.29
C LYS A 94 -18.24 -4.91 13.24
N GLU A 95 -17.91 -5.12 11.97
CA GLU A 95 -18.88 -5.18 10.88
C GLU A 95 -19.86 -6.34 11.09
N LEU A 96 -19.34 -7.53 11.41
CA LEU A 96 -20.17 -8.69 11.73
C LEU A 96 -21.10 -8.42 12.92
N GLY A 97 -20.60 -7.73 13.96
CA GLY A 97 -21.41 -7.29 15.09
C GLY A 97 -22.55 -6.35 14.66
N SER A 98 -22.27 -5.37 13.78
CA SER A 98 -23.29 -4.46 13.27
C SER A 98 -24.33 -5.17 12.39
N GLN A 99 -23.89 -6.12 11.55
CA GLN A 99 -24.81 -6.97 10.79
C GLN A 99 -25.66 -7.79 11.76
N PHE A 100 -25.04 -8.41 12.77
CA PHE A 100 -25.74 -9.19 13.77
C PHE A 100 -26.83 -8.39 14.49
N GLU A 101 -26.53 -7.16 14.92
CA GLU A 101 -27.51 -6.25 15.53
C GLU A 101 -28.65 -5.86 14.57
N ALA A 102 -28.38 -5.78 13.26
CA ALA A 102 -29.41 -5.51 12.26
C ALA A 102 -30.39 -6.70 12.08
N PHE A 103 -29.92 -7.94 12.28
CA PHE A 103 -30.76 -9.14 12.17
C PHE A 103 -31.37 -9.57 13.50
N PHE A 104 -30.70 -9.28 14.62
CA PHE A 104 -31.04 -9.80 15.94
C PHE A 104 -31.09 -8.69 16.98
N GLU A 105 -32.20 -8.64 17.70
CA GLU A 105 -32.35 -7.83 18.90
C GLU A 105 -31.95 -8.66 20.12
N MET A 106 -31.03 -8.12 20.93
CA MET A 106 -30.71 -8.66 22.24
C MET A 106 -31.78 -8.26 23.24
N LEU A 107 -32.46 -9.25 23.82
CA LEU A 107 -33.43 -9.04 24.89
C LEU A 107 -32.72 -9.09 26.26
N PRO A 108 -33.33 -8.52 27.31
CA PRO A 108 -32.90 -8.79 28.69
C PRO A 108 -32.80 -10.30 28.94
N GLU A 109 -31.89 -10.73 29.81
CA GLU A 109 -31.62 -12.14 30.16
C GLU A 109 -30.80 -12.95 29.14
N GLY A 110 -30.24 -12.31 28.10
CA GLY A 110 -29.36 -12.98 27.13
C GLY A 110 -30.11 -13.79 26.07
N LYS A 111 -31.41 -13.54 25.91
CA LYS A 111 -32.22 -14.12 24.83
C LYS A 111 -32.10 -13.26 23.57
N MET A 112 -32.23 -13.88 22.40
CA MET A 112 -32.15 -13.21 21.10
C MET A 112 -33.45 -13.35 20.33
N ARG A 113 -33.88 -12.26 19.69
CA ARG A 113 -35.04 -12.23 18.80
C ARG A 113 -34.63 -11.80 17.41
N GLY A 114 -34.92 -12.61 16.39
CA GLY A 114 -34.68 -12.25 15.01
C GLY A 114 -35.68 -11.22 14.48
N GLN A 115 -35.20 -10.21 13.77
CA GLN A 115 -35.96 -9.14 13.11
C GLN A 115 -36.34 -9.49 11.65
N PHE A 116 -36.42 -10.78 11.31
CA PHE A 116 -36.58 -11.24 9.93
C PHE A 116 -37.81 -10.66 9.21
N ALA A 117 -38.91 -10.41 9.93
CA ALA A 117 -40.14 -9.89 9.35
C ALA A 117 -40.05 -8.39 8.97
N SER A 118 -39.43 -7.56 9.81
CA SER A 118 -39.22 -6.13 9.49
C SER A 118 -38.21 -5.99 8.36
N LEU A 119 -37.13 -6.78 8.39
CA LEU A 119 -36.14 -6.80 7.32
C LEU A 119 -36.74 -7.26 5.97
N ALA A 120 -37.54 -8.32 5.95
CA ALA A 120 -38.22 -8.77 4.74
C ALA A 120 -39.16 -7.67 4.17
N THR A 121 -39.82 -6.93 5.06
CA THR A 121 -40.70 -5.81 4.66
C THR A 121 -39.90 -4.66 4.06
N GLU A 122 -38.75 -4.30 4.65
CA GLU A 122 -37.87 -3.25 4.14
C GLU A 122 -37.21 -3.66 2.81
N MET A 123 -36.81 -4.92 2.68
CA MET A 123 -36.25 -5.48 1.45
C MET A 123 -37.28 -5.50 0.31
N LEU A 124 -38.56 -5.79 0.61
CA LEU A 124 -39.65 -5.67 -0.37
C LEU A 124 -39.85 -4.22 -0.81
N ARG A 125 -39.78 -3.25 0.11
CA ARG A 125 -39.91 -1.82 -0.23
C ARG A 125 -38.77 -1.34 -1.12
N SER A 126 -37.52 -1.71 -0.81
CA SER A 126 -36.36 -1.35 -1.64
C SER A 126 -36.38 -2.03 -3.01
N PHE A 127 -36.92 -3.25 -3.09
CA PHE A 127 -37.14 -3.93 -4.36
C PHE A 127 -38.20 -3.21 -5.21
N HIS A 128 -39.29 -2.74 -4.59
CA HIS A 128 -40.32 -1.96 -5.27
C HIS A 128 -39.78 -0.63 -5.81
N SER A 129 -39.02 0.13 -5.02
CA SER A 129 -38.42 1.39 -5.50
C SER A 129 -37.40 1.15 -6.62
N SER A 130 -36.57 0.10 -6.51
CA SER A 130 -35.61 -0.27 -7.56
C SER A 130 -36.32 -0.64 -8.87
N LYS A 131 -37.47 -1.32 -8.79
CA LYS A 131 -38.30 -1.65 -9.95
C LYS A 131 -38.85 -0.40 -10.63
N GLU A 132 -39.29 0.60 -9.88
CA GLU A 132 -39.78 1.88 -10.44
C GLU A 132 -38.68 2.61 -11.21
N VAL A 133 -37.48 2.71 -10.64
CA VAL A 133 -36.31 3.29 -11.31
C VAL A 133 -35.96 2.52 -12.58
N LEU A 134 -35.98 1.18 -12.55
CA LEU A 134 -35.73 0.37 -13.74
C LEU A 134 -36.75 0.60 -14.86
N LEU A 135 -38.04 0.76 -14.51
CA LEU A 135 -39.08 1.09 -15.48
C LEU A 135 -38.86 2.47 -16.11
N GLU A 136 -38.42 3.44 -15.31
CA GLU A 136 -38.08 4.78 -15.80
C GLU A 136 -36.86 4.75 -16.73
N VAL A 137 -35.80 4.03 -16.35
CA VAL A 137 -34.62 3.82 -17.20
C VAL A 137 -35.01 3.14 -18.51
N GLN A 138 -35.86 2.12 -18.47
CA GLN A 138 -36.33 1.43 -19.66
C GLN A 138 -37.13 2.37 -20.59
N LYS A 139 -37.96 3.26 -20.03
CA LYS A 139 -38.68 4.28 -20.79
C LYS A 139 -37.71 5.25 -21.46
N ASN A 140 -36.77 5.81 -20.70
CA ASN A 140 -35.77 6.75 -21.20
C ASN A 140 -34.91 6.12 -22.30
N GLN A 141 -34.54 4.85 -22.14
CA GLN A 141 -33.78 4.12 -23.15
C GLN A 141 -34.55 3.99 -24.48
N ARG A 142 -35.86 3.73 -24.43
CA ARG A 142 -36.71 3.70 -25.64
C ARG A 142 -36.78 5.05 -26.32
N GLU A 143 -36.89 6.13 -25.55
CA GLU A 143 -36.90 7.49 -26.09
C GLU A 143 -35.56 7.82 -26.78
N VAL A 144 -34.43 7.49 -26.16
CA VAL A 144 -33.10 7.65 -26.77
C VAL A 144 -32.99 6.88 -28.08
N TYR A 145 -33.44 5.62 -28.14
CA TYR A 145 -33.43 4.85 -29.38
C TYR A 145 -34.34 5.43 -30.47
N ALA A 146 -35.47 6.04 -30.10
CA ALA A 146 -36.34 6.73 -31.04
C ALA A 146 -35.66 7.98 -31.60
N MET A 147 -34.99 8.77 -30.75
CA MET A 147 -34.23 9.94 -31.16
C MET A 147 -33.04 9.58 -32.07
N LEU A 148 -32.33 8.49 -31.77
CA LEU A 148 -31.22 8.01 -32.62
C LEU A 148 -31.71 7.59 -34.01
N ARG A 149 -32.82 6.84 -34.08
CA ARG A 149 -33.44 6.49 -35.38
C ARG A 149 -33.96 7.72 -36.11
N GLY A 150 -34.49 8.71 -35.40
CA GLY A 150 -34.87 10.00 -35.98
C GLY A 150 -33.67 10.74 -36.58
N LYS A 151 -32.54 10.75 -35.88
CA LYS A 151 -31.28 11.34 -36.35
C LYS A 151 -30.74 10.63 -37.59
N GLU A 152 -30.73 9.30 -37.62
CA GLU A 152 -30.31 8.52 -38.79
C GLU A 152 -31.17 8.84 -40.02
N ARG A 153 -32.50 8.84 -39.86
CA ARG A 153 -33.43 9.23 -40.94
C ARG A 153 -33.18 10.66 -41.43
N LEU A 154 -32.88 11.57 -40.51
CA LEU A 154 -32.56 12.95 -40.84
C LEU A 154 -31.28 13.02 -41.67
N GLN A 155 -30.22 12.32 -41.24
CA GLN A 155 -28.96 12.24 -41.97
C GLN A 155 -29.15 11.66 -43.38
N ASP A 156 -29.91 10.57 -43.52
CA ASP A 156 -30.23 9.98 -44.82
C ASP A 156 -30.95 10.96 -45.75
N HIS A 157 -31.90 11.74 -45.23
CA HIS A 157 -32.58 12.77 -46.01
C HIS A 157 -31.62 13.88 -46.45
N TYR A 158 -30.75 14.37 -45.56
CA TYR A 158 -29.76 15.38 -45.92
C TYR A 158 -28.77 14.87 -46.99
N ILE A 159 -28.31 13.63 -46.87
CA ILE A 159 -27.42 13.00 -47.87
C ILE A 159 -28.12 12.96 -49.24
N LYS A 160 -29.37 12.49 -49.31
CA LYS A 160 -30.13 12.44 -50.57
C LYS A 160 -30.31 13.82 -51.20
N ILE A 161 -30.60 14.84 -50.40
CA ILE A 161 -30.71 16.22 -50.88
C ILE A 161 -29.36 16.71 -51.43
N LEU A 162 -28.26 16.44 -50.72
CA LEU A 162 -26.92 16.84 -51.14
C LEU A 162 -26.48 16.11 -52.42
N GLU A 163 -26.72 14.81 -52.52
CA GLU A 163 -26.41 14.02 -53.72
C GLU A 163 -27.18 14.53 -54.94
N ASN A 164 -28.48 14.79 -54.79
CA ASN A 164 -29.30 15.38 -55.85
C ASN A 164 -28.75 16.76 -56.25
N TYR A 165 -28.43 17.61 -55.27
CA TYR A 165 -27.85 18.92 -55.53
C TYR A 165 -26.52 18.82 -56.30
N ILE A 166 -25.61 17.93 -55.88
CA ILE A 166 -24.31 17.70 -56.54
C ILE A 166 -24.52 17.21 -57.97
N GLN A 167 -25.38 16.20 -58.18
CA GLN A 167 -25.65 15.62 -59.50
C GLN A 167 -26.19 16.67 -60.48
N VAL A 168 -27.18 17.48 -60.05
CA VAL A 168 -27.75 18.53 -60.90
C VAL A 168 -26.73 19.65 -61.13
N ARG A 169 -25.94 20.02 -60.11
CA ARG A 169 -24.87 21.02 -60.22
C ARG A 169 -23.77 20.60 -61.20
N ASP A 170 -23.29 19.35 -61.13
CA ASP A 170 -22.23 18.86 -62.02
C ASP A 170 -22.69 18.87 -63.49
N GLY A 171 -23.97 18.62 -63.74
CA GLY A 171 -24.60 18.80 -65.05
C GLY A 171 -24.70 20.26 -65.51
N LEU A 172 -24.68 21.23 -64.59
CA LEU A 172 -24.79 22.67 -64.86
C LEU A 172 -23.44 23.36 -65.15
N ASN A 173 -22.30 22.64 -65.11
CA ASN A 173 -20.96 23.20 -65.34
C ASN A 173 -20.69 23.72 -66.78
N SER A 174 -21.67 23.73 -67.69
CA SER A 174 -21.53 24.34 -69.03
C SER A 174 -22.06 25.79 -69.10
N LEU A 175 -21.15 26.72 -68.81
CA LEU A 175 -21.09 28.15 -69.19
C LEU A 175 -22.27 29.15 -69.08
N THR A 176 -23.56 28.82 -68.98
CA THR A 176 -24.62 29.87 -69.00
C THR A 176 -25.98 29.44 -68.48
N GLN A 177 -26.24 29.34 -67.16
CA GLN A 177 -27.61 29.06 -66.66
C GLN A 177 -27.96 29.67 -65.28
N SER A 178 -27.88 30.99 -65.13
CA SER A 178 -28.27 31.69 -63.87
C SER A 178 -29.71 31.44 -63.42
N LYS A 179 -30.63 31.12 -64.35
CA LYS A 179 -32.02 30.77 -64.05
C LYS A 179 -32.13 29.36 -63.46
N LEU A 180 -31.46 28.36 -64.05
CA LEU A 180 -31.47 27.00 -63.51
C LEU A 180 -30.76 26.87 -62.17
N ILE A 181 -29.76 27.73 -61.90
CA ILE A 181 -29.15 27.81 -60.56
C ILE A 181 -30.18 28.27 -59.52
N ARG A 182 -31.03 29.26 -59.83
CA ARG A 182 -32.10 29.69 -58.90
C ARG A 182 -33.17 28.61 -58.74
N ASP A 183 -33.57 27.97 -59.82
CA ASP A 183 -34.56 26.90 -59.79
C ASP A 183 -34.07 25.71 -58.95
N LEU A 184 -32.78 25.35 -59.07
CA LEU A 184 -32.14 24.33 -58.23
C LEU A 184 -32.09 24.76 -56.76
N GLN A 185 -31.72 26.02 -56.46
CA GLN A 185 -31.70 26.53 -55.10
C GLN A 185 -33.08 26.53 -54.44
N ASP A 186 -34.12 26.91 -55.20
CA ASP A 186 -35.50 26.93 -54.70
C ASP A 186 -36.02 25.51 -54.49
N GLU A 187 -35.66 24.55 -55.34
CA GLU A 187 -36.02 23.15 -55.19
C GLU A 187 -35.31 22.49 -54.00
N THR A 188 -34.01 22.71 -53.82
CA THR A 188 -33.27 22.25 -52.62
C THR A 188 -33.87 22.85 -51.33
N ARG A 189 -34.27 24.14 -51.36
CA ARG A 189 -34.95 24.78 -50.23
C ARG A 189 -36.33 24.19 -49.96
N ARG A 190 -37.08 23.76 -50.98
CA ARG A 190 -38.36 23.04 -50.79
C ARG A 190 -38.13 21.69 -50.16
N GLN A 191 -37.14 20.93 -50.64
CA GLN A 191 -36.82 19.61 -50.09
C GLN A 191 -36.40 19.69 -48.62
N LEU A 192 -35.63 20.72 -48.23
CA LEU A 192 -35.29 20.99 -46.83
C LEU A 192 -36.50 21.35 -45.96
N LYS A 193 -37.56 21.93 -46.52
CA LYS A 193 -38.81 22.26 -45.79
C LYS A 193 -39.75 21.07 -45.62
N MET A 194 -39.52 19.96 -46.35
CA MET A 194 -40.33 18.73 -46.27
C MET A 194 -39.78 17.71 -45.26
N ILE A 195 -38.65 18.02 -44.62
CA ILE A 195 -38.01 17.27 -43.54
C ILE A 195 -38.52 17.78 -42.19
#